data_AF-A0A3D0SVP4-F1
#
_entry.id   AF-A0A3D0SVP4-F1
#
_cell.length_a   1.000
_cell.length_b   1.000
_cell.length_c   1.000
_cell.angle_alpha   90.00
_cell.angle_beta   90.00
_cell.angle_gamma   90.00
#
_symmetry.space_group_name_H-M   'P 1'
#
loop_
_entity.id
_entity.type
_entity.pdbx_description
1 polymer ?
#
loop_
_entity_poly.entity_id
_entity_poly.type
_entity_poly.pdbx_seq_one_letter_code
_entity_poly.pdbx_strand_id
1 'polypeptide(L)'
;MKLTSLLKRPVIQSALISLGLFSANTAQAADAIADCVLREAPFSLQLPAYDVMTRPEARAIAEQYYPGLFETLPAWLLSEKMPSFATILTLEQLIARADPAKPRLAELDAELRALPVTEAVKTARCARFDAEPQYFSVDDAPVQVLVYQKINGYDHGRSVTAATEALTRMSKEMGYGVTVTANGGAFNAKNLSQFDVVVWNNVSGDTLTLSQRAAFEDYINNGGGFLGVHASGGDSIYSGTGIAMPCLVYSLLATLWIPSSS
;
A
#
# COMPACT_ATOMS: atom_id res chain seq x y z
N MET A 1 -55.67 -68.10 17.74
CA MET A 1 -56.16 -67.08 18.70
C MET A 1 -55.01 -66.71 19.64
N LYS A 2 -54.75 -65.41 19.80
CA LYS A 2 -53.72 -64.73 20.61
C LYS A 2 -52.32 -64.48 19.99
N LEU A 3 -52.12 -63.19 19.74
CA LEU A 3 -50.89 -62.41 19.54
C LEU A 3 -49.92 -62.57 20.73
N THR A 4 -48.61 -62.35 20.52
CA THR A 4 -47.87 -61.19 21.11
C THR A 4 -46.37 -61.11 20.74
N SER A 5 -45.97 -59.88 20.36
CA SER A 5 -44.69 -59.13 20.52
C SER A 5 -43.36 -59.74 20.03
N LEU A 6 -42.64 -59.17 19.04
CA LEU A 6 -41.93 -57.86 18.96
C LEU A 6 -40.98 -57.56 20.13
N LEU A 7 -39.67 -57.69 19.89
CA LEU A 7 -38.59 -56.86 20.43
C LEU A 7 -37.30 -57.11 19.61
N LYS A 8 -37.08 -56.31 18.57
CA LYS A 8 -35.80 -56.21 17.85
C LYS A 8 -34.93 -55.17 18.58
N ARG A 9 -33.70 -55.56 18.94
CA ARG A 9 -32.67 -54.69 19.51
C ARG A 9 -32.15 -53.71 18.44
N PRO A 10 -31.90 -52.43 18.73
CA PRO A 10 -31.25 -51.54 17.78
C PRO A 10 -29.73 -51.77 17.81
N VAL A 11 -29.16 -51.94 16.61
CA VAL A 11 -27.72 -51.92 16.36
C VAL A 11 -27.28 -50.46 16.36
N ILE A 12 -26.39 -50.09 17.28
CA ILE A 12 -25.76 -48.76 17.32
C ILE A 12 -24.66 -48.75 16.26
N GLN A 13 -24.94 -48.14 15.10
CA GLN A 13 -23.95 -47.80 14.09
C GLN A 13 -23.16 -46.58 14.56
N SER A 14 -21.87 -46.78 14.85
CA SER A 14 -20.94 -45.69 15.14
C SER A 14 -20.52 -45.03 13.83
N ALA A 15 -21.01 -43.82 13.55
CA ALA A 15 -20.54 -42.98 12.46
C ALA A 15 -19.28 -42.23 12.93
N LEU A 16 -18.11 -42.64 12.41
CA LEU A 16 -16.88 -41.88 12.52
C LEU A 16 -16.97 -40.66 11.58
N ILE A 17 -17.21 -39.48 12.15
CA ILE A 17 -17.14 -38.20 11.45
C ILE A 17 -15.66 -37.83 11.33
N SER A 18 -15.12 -37.96 10.13
CA SER A 18 -13.79 -37.45 9.78
C SER A 18 -13.84 -35.92 9.71
N LEU A 19 -13.54 -35.24 10.82
CA LEU A 19 -13.32 -33.80 10.85
C LEU A 19 -11.90 -33.51 10.30
N GLY A 20 -11.79 -33.44 8.97
CA GLY A 20 -10.57 -33.04 8.27
C GLY A 20 -10.33 -31.53 8.39
N LEU A 21 -9.17 -31.18 8.94
CA LEU A 21 -8.66 -29.85 9.20
C LEU A 21 -8.61 -28.96 7.93
N PHE A 22 -9.37 -27.86 7.94
CA PHE A 22 -9.13 -26.67 7.10
C PHE A 22 -8.90 -25.48 8.03
N SER A 23 -7.68 -25.31 8.57
CA SER A 23 -7.37 -24.15 9.42
C SER A 23 -5.93 -23.63 9.30
N ALA A 24 -5.22 -23.93 8.21
CA ALA A 24 -3.85 -23.45 8.02
C ALA A 24 -3.74 -22.12 7.24
N ASN A 25 -4.73 -21.76 6.43
CA ASN A 25 -4.60 -20.59 5.53
C ASN A 25 -5.01 -19.25 6.14
N THR A 26 -5.77 -19.23 7.24
CA THR A 26 -6.28 -17.97 7.81
C THR A 26 -5.26 -17.26 8.70
N ALA A 27 -4.34 -18.00 9.32
CA ALA A 27 -3.30 -17.42 10.17
C ALA A 27 -2.23 -16.67 9.36
N GLN A 28 -1.85 -17.19 8.19
CA GLN A 28 -0.81 -16.60 7.33
C GLN A 28 -1.24 -15.24 6.74
N ALA A 29 -2.53 -15.08 6.40
CA ALA A 29 -3.09 -13.84 5.86
C ALA A 29 -3.28 -12.76 6.94
N ALA A 30 -3.60 -13.16 8.18
CA ALA A 30 -3.76 -12.23 9.30
C ALA A 30 -2.41 -11.65 9.78
N ASP A 31 -1.33 -12.43 9.71
CA ASP A 31 0.04 -11.97 10.02
C ASP A 31 0.67 -11.10 8.91
N ALA A 32 0.15 -11.16 7.67
CA ALA A 32 0.69 -10.41 6.54
C ALA A 32 0.53 -8.88 6.68
N ILE A 33 -0.39 -8.42 7.53
CA ILE A 33 -0.68 -7.00 7.77
C ILE A 33 0.28 -6.39 8.82
N ALA A 34 1.21 -7.16 9.40
CA ALA A 34 2.13 -6.65 10.43
C ALA A 34 3.31 -5.82 9.89
N ASP A 35 3.56 -5.87 8.58
CA ASP A 35 4.79 -5.36 7.96
C ASP A 35 4.58 -4.08 7.13
N CYS A 36 3.79 -3.15 7.64
CA CYS A 36 3.53 -1.89 6.94
C CYS A 36 4.31 -0.70 7.51
N VAL A 37 4.55 0.26 6.63
CA VAL A 37 5.18 1.53 6.95
C VAL A 37 4.33 2.31 7.96
N LEU A 38 5.01 2.93 8.94
CA LEU A 38 4.42 3.70 10.04
C LEU A 38 3.47 2.92 10.97
N ARG A 39 3.41 1.57 10.88
CA ARG A 39 2.55 0.75 11.75
C ARG A 39 2.65 1.14 13.21
N GLU A 40 3.88 1.15 13.72
CA GLU A 40 4.23 1.39 15.12
C GLU A 40 4.54 2.86 15.44
N ALA A 41 4.47 3.76 14.45
CA ALA A 41 4.90 5.14 14.65
C ALA A 41 4.02 5.87 15.67
N PRO A 42 4.59 6.59 16.65
CA PRO A 42 3.79 7.42 17.56
C PRO A 42 3.04 8.48 16.75
N PHE A 43 1.86 8.86 17.23
CA PHE A 43 1.16 10.04 16.69
C PHE A 43 2.06 11.27 16.82
N SER A 44 2.12 12.07 15.77
CA SER A 44 2.94 13.29 15.73
C SER A 44 2.51 14.17 14.57
N LEU A 45 3.01 15.40 14.56
CA LEU A 45 2.88 16.35 13.44
C LEU A 45 3.50 15.85 12.13
N GLN A 46 4.42 14.89 12.19
CA GLN A 46 5.14 14.35 11.04
C GLN A 46 4.43 13.15 10.40
N LEU A 47 3.37 12.62 11.02
CA LEU A 47 2.56 11.61 10.37
C LEU A 47 1.80 12.20 9.18
N PRO A 48 1.47 11.38 8.17
CA PRO A 48 0.50 11.77 7.17
C PRO A 48 -0.76 12.30 7.85
N ALA A 49 -1.29 13.42 7.37
CA ALA A 49 -2.51 14.02 7.90
C ALA A 49 -3.66 13.01 7.90
N TYR A 50 -3.67 12.07 6.94
CA TYR A 50 -4.59 10.95 6.88
C TYR A 50 -4.62 10.13 8.17
N ASP A 51 -3.46 9.81 8.74
CA ASP A 51 -3.35 8.97 9.93
C ASP A 51 -3.81 9.67 11.21
N VAL A 52 -3.85 11.01 11.21
CA VAL A 52 -4.43 11.83 12.29
C VAL A 52 -5.93 12.02 12.07
N MET A 53 -6.34 12.49 10.90
CA MET A 53 -7.73 12.90 10.63
C MET A 53 -8.71 11.72 10.67
N THR A 54 -8.26 10.51 10.32
CA THR A 54 -9.10 9.30 10.34
C THR A 54 -9.12 8.60 11.69
N ARG A 55 -8.55 9.22 12.74
CA ARG A 55 -8.56 8.73 14.12
C ARG A 55 -9.30 9.74 14.99
N PRO A 56 -10.50 9.42 15.52
CA PRO A 56 -11.32 10.41 16.22
C PRO A 56 -10.59 11.14 17.35
N GLU A 57 -9.80 10.43 18.15
CA GLU A 57 -9.03 11.01 19.27
C GLU A 57 -7.95 11.97 18.77
N ALA A 58 -7.16 11.57 17.77
CA ALA A 58 -6.10 12.40 17.21
C ALA A 58 -6.65 13.61 16.43
N ARG A 59 -7.76 13.42 15.70
CA ARG A 59 -8.52 14.48 15.04
C ARG A 59 -9.03 15.50 16.04
N ALA A 60 -9.63 15.06 17.14
CA ALA A 60 -10.15 15.94 18.18
C ALA A 60 -9.05 16.80 18.82
N ILE A 61 -7.87 16.20 19.09
CA ILE A 61 -6.71 16.95 19.56
C ILE A 61 -6.28 18.00 18.53
N ALA A 62 -6.13 17.63 17.25
CA ALA A 62 -5.75 18.60 16.22
C ALA A 62 -6.74 19.78 16.10
N GLU A 63 -8.05 19.49 16.13
CA GLU A 63 -9.13 20.49 16.10
C GLU A 63 -9.18 21.39 17.36
N GLN A 64 -8.74 20.89 18.52
CA GLN A 64 -8.63 21.71 19.73
C GLN A 64 -7.59 22.84 19.58
N TYR A 65 -6.50 22.58 18.87
CA TYR A 65 -5.44 23.58 18.66
C TYR A 65 -5.68 24.42 17.40
N TYR A 66 -6.28 23.82 16.37
CA TYR A 66 -6.58 24.47 15.09
C TYR A 66 -8.04 24.20 14.69
N PRO A 67 -9.01 24.97 15.24
CA PRO A 67 -10.42 24.75 14.95
C PRO A 67 -10.76 24.97 13.47
N GLY A 68 -11.48 24.02 12.88
CA GLY A 68 -11.88 24.05 11.47
C GLY A 68 -10.81 23.51 10.51
N LEU A 69 -9.73 22.91 11.01
CA LEU A 69 -8.61 22.45 10.18
C LEU A 69 -9.07 21.46 9.11
N PHE A 70 -9.97 20.53 9.46
CA PHE A 70 -10.45 19.50 8.54
C PHE A 70 -11.74 19.88 7.79
N GLU A 71 -12.33 21.05 8.09
CA GLU A 71 -13.55 21.53 7.44
C GLU A 71 -13.27 22.64 6.42
N THR A 72 -12.21 23.41 6.61
CA THR A 72 -11.84 24.54 5.73
C THR A 72 -11.13 24.10 4.45
N LEU A 73 -10.58 22.89 4.43
CA LEU A 73 -9.82 22.38 3.30
C LEU A 73 -10.70 21.61 2.30
N PRO A 74 -10.35 21.60 1.00
CA PRO A 74 -11.15 20.91 0.00
C PRO A 74 -11.31 19.41 0.28
N ALA A 75 -12.50 18.86 0.01
CA ALA A 75 -12.79 17.44 0.24
C ALA A 75 -11.85 16.48 -0.52
N TRP A 76 -11.34 16.88 -1.69
CA TRP A 76 -10.36 16.08 -2.44
C TRP A 76 -9.03 15.92 -1.70
N LEU A 77 -8.68 16.88 -0.83
CA LEU A 77 -7.47 16.86 -0.01
C LEU A 77 -7.62 15.90 1.17
N LEU A 78 -8.82 15.86 1.76
CA LEU A 78 -9.12 15.18 3.03
C LEU A 78 -9.96 13.91 2.87
N SER A 79 -9.86 13.24 1.71
CA SER A 79 -10.57 11.98 1.50
C SER A 79 -10.19 10.95 2.57
N GLU A 80 -11.18 10.37 3.24
CA GLU A 80 -10.97 9.26 4.18
C GLU A 80 -10.82 7.90 3.46
N LYS A 81 -11.08 7.86 2.14
CA LYS A 81 -10.92 6.68 1.29
C LYS A 81 -9.65 6.80 0.45
N MET A 82 -9.00 5.67 0.17
CA MET A 82 -7.91 5.63 -0.82
C MET A 82 -8.46 5.76 -2.24
N PRO A 83 -7.77 6.47 -3.15
CA PRO A 83 -6.57 7.28 -2.91
C PRO A 83 -6.90 8.57 -2.11
N SER A 84 -5.96 9.07 -1.31
CA SER A 84 -6.13 10.28 -0.52
C SER A 84 -4.87 11.14 -0.50
N PHE A 85 -5.02 12.42 -0.85
CA PHE A 85 -3.93 13.40 -0.78
C PHE A 85 -3.40 13.62 0.64
N ALA A 86 -4.22 13.39 1.67
CA ALA A 86 -3.78 13.49 3.05
C ALA A 86 -2.74 12.42 3.43
N THR A 87 -2.53 11.39 2.60
CA THR A 87 -1.44 10.42 2.77
C THR A 87 -0.09 10.94 2.32
N ILE A 88 -0.06 12.06 1.59
CA ILE A 88 1.17 12.64 1.03
C ILE A 88 1.51 14.02 1.62
N LEU A 89 0.76 14.48 2.63
CA LEU A 89 1.06 15.67 3.41
C LEU A 89 1.17 15.30 4.89
N THR A 90 2.17 15.83 5.60
CA THR A 90 2.16 15.74 7.06
C THR A 90 1.06 16.61 7.65
N LEU A 91 0.65 16.32 8.89
CA LEU A 91 -0.23 17.21 9.65
C LEU A 91 0.39 18.63 9.76
N GLU A 92 1.70 18.73 9.98
CA GLU A 92 2.39 20.04 10.03
C GLU A 92 2.25 20.82 8.71
N GLN A 93 2.43 20.15 7.57
CA GLN A 93 2.29 20.75 6.24
C GLN A 93 0.85 21.17 5.94
N LEU A 94 -0.13 20.46 6.52
CA LEU A 94 -1.54 20.81 6.44
C LEU A 94 -1.83 22.07 7.26
N ILE A 95 -1.39 22.10 8.51
CA ILE A 95 -1.51 23.27 9.41
C ILE A 95 -0.82 24.47 8.79
N ALA A 96 0.37 24.31 8.22
CA ALA A 96 1.11 25.39 7.55
C ALA A 96 0.30 26.10 6.45
N ARG A 97 -0.62 25.38 5.79
CA ARG A 97 -1.49 25.92 4.74
C ARG A 97 -2.71 26.62 5.31
N ALA A 98 -3.26 26.10 6.39
CA ALA A 98 -4.44 26.66 7.05
C ALA A 98 -4.10 27.88 7.92
N ASP A 99 -3.01 27.81 8.67
CA ASP A 99 -2.51 28.85 9.56
C ASP A 99 -0.98 28.99 9.44
N PRO A 100 -0.49 29.98 8.66
CA PRO A 100 0.95 30.22 8.49
C PRO A 100 1.69 30.61 9.77
N ALA A 101 0.99 31.15 10.78
CA ALA A 101 1.62 31.55 12.04
C ALA A 101 1.95 30.36 12.94
N LYS A 102 1.27 29.21 12.74
CA LYS A 102 1.54 27.93 13.40
C LYS A 102 1.71 28.03 14.94
N PRO A 103 0.88 28.80 15.67
CA PRO A 103 1.05 28.92 17.10
C PRO A 103 0.83 27.56 17.77
N ARG A 104 1.64 27.21 18.78
CA ARG A 104 1.44 26.03 19.65
C ARG A 104 1.67 24.65 19.00
N LEU A 105 2.41 24.56 17.88
CA LEU A 105 2.77 23.26 17.28
C LEU A 105 3.45 22.30 18.27
N ALA A 106 4.35 22.79 19.13
CA ALA A 106 5.05 21.96 20.10
C ALA A 106 4.11 21.34 21.15
N GLU A 107 3.10 22.09 21.59
CA GLU A 107 2.08 21.59 22.54
C GLU A 107 1.19 20.54 21.86
N LEU A 108 0.74 20.81 20.63
CA LEU A 108 -0.02 19.86 19.83
C LEU A 108 0.78 18.56 19.59
N ASP A 109 2.05 18.63 19.20
CA ASP A 109 2.88 17.45 18.96
C ASP A 109 3.06 16.61 20.23
N ALA A 110 3.25 17.27 21.38
CA ALA A 110 3.38 16.59 22.66
C ALA A 110 2.09 15.85 23.05
N GLU A 111 0.92 16.46 22.85
CA GLU A 111 -0.37 15.85 23.15
C GLU A 111 -0.71 14.70 22.19
N LEU A 112 -0.41 14.86 20.90
CA LEU A 112 -0.52 13.78 19.92
C LEU A 112 0.36 12.59 20.31
N ARG A 113 1.63 12.82 20.66
CA ARG A 113 2.57 11.74 21.05
C ARG A 113 2.15 10.99 22.31
N ALA A 114 1.30 11.57 23.15
CA ALA A 114 0.76 10.90 24.33
C ALA A 114 -0.34 9.88 24.00
N LEU A 115 -0.92 9.91 22.78
CA LEU A 115 -1.92 8.93 22.37
C LEU A 115 -1.32 7.53 22.19
N PRO A 116 -2.04 6.48 22.64
CA PRO A 116 -1.59 5.11 22.43
C PRO A 116 -1.73 4.68 20.97
N VAL A 117 -0.70 4.00 20.46
CA VAL A 117 -0.77 3.29 19.16
C VAL A 117 -1.36 1.89 19.41
N THR A 118 -2.68 1.81 19.48
CA THR A 118 -3.41 0.56 19.73
C THR A 118 -3.34 -0.39 18.53
N GLU A 119 -3.61 -1.69 18.74
CA GLU A 119 -3.69 -2.66 17.62
C GLU A 119 -4.70 -2.25 16.54
N ALA A 120 -5.80 -1.59 16.92
CA ALA A 120 -6.75 -1.06 15.95
C ALA A 120 -6.12 0.03 15.07
N VAL A 121 -5.30 0.92 15.65
CA VAL A 121 -4.55 1.94 14.89
C VAL A 121 -3.57 1.28 13.93
N LYS A 122 -2.82 0.28 14.42
CA LYS A 122 -1.83 -0.46 13.62
C LYS A 122 -2.48 -1.13 12.42
N THR A 123 -3.53 -1.92 12.64
CA THR A 123 -4.28 -2.60 11.57
C THR A 123 -4.81 -1.61 10.55
N ALA A 124 -5.41 -0.51 11.01
CA ALA A 124 -5.99 0.48 10.11
C ALA A 124 -4.94 1.27 9.31
N ARG A 125 -3.71 1.46 9.84
CA ARG A 125 -2.59 2.04 9.07
C ARG A 125 -2.10 1.10 7.98
N CYS A 126 -2.13 -0.20 8.24
CA CYS A 126 -1.66 -1.21 7.30
C CYS A 126 -2.71 -1.58 6.23
N ALA A 127 -3.99 -1.30 6.48
CA ALA A 127 -5.08 -1.58 5.54
C ALA A 127 -4.97 -0.87 4.17
N ARG A 128 -4.10 0.14 4.01
CA ARG A 128 -3.83 0.81 2.73
C ARG A 128 -2.83 0.05 1.83
N PHE A 129 -2.17 -0.97 2.35
CA PHE A 129 -1.20 -1.78 1.62
C PHE A 129 -1.81 -3.12 1.19
N ASP A 130 -1.41 -3.63 0.03
CA ASP A 130 -1.86 -4.93 -0.46
C ASP A 130 -0.86 -6.00 0.01
N ALA A 131 -1.07 -6.55 1.20
CA ALA A 131 -0.12 -7.50 1.80
C ALA A 131 -0.17 -8.90 1.17
N GLU A 132 -1.33 -9.31 0.65
CA GLU A 132 -1.51 -10.62 0.04
C GLU A 132 -0.73 -10.75 -1.26
N PRO A 133 0.16 -11.76 -1.41
CA PRO A 133 0.91 -11.95 -2.63
C PRO A 133 0.00 -12.18 -3.84
N GLN A 134 0.21 -11.39 -4.88
CA GLN A 134 -0.33 -11.65 -6.21
C GLN A 134 0.69 -12.46 -6.99
N TYR A 135 0.29 -13.48 -7.75
CA TYR A 135 1.20 -14.22 -8.63
C TYR A 135 0.77 -14.13 -10.08
N PHE A 136 1.74 -14.00 -10.98
CA PHE A 136 1.51 -14.01 -12.42
C PHE A 136 2.06 -15.29 -13.07
N SER A 137 1.50 -15.59 -14.23
CA SER A 137 2.08 -16.48 -15.24
C SER A 137 2.28 -15.61 -16.48
N VAL A 138 3.54 -15.40 -16.87
CA VAL A 138 3.89 -14.63 -18.07
C VAL A 138 4.04 -15.57 -19.28
N ASP A 139 4.01 -15.01 -20.48
CA ASP A 139 4.26 -15.75 -21.73
C ASP A 139 5.77 -15.88 -22.02
N ASP A 140 6.12 -16.49 -23.16
CA ASP A 140 7.52 -16.70 -23.56
C ASP A 140 8.08 -15.50 -24.36
N ALA A 141 7.58 -14.28 -24.13
CA ALA A 141 8.09 -13.09 -24.81
C ALA A 141 9.57 -12.85 -24.44
N PRO A 142 10.40 -12.34 -25.38
CA PRO A 142 11.83 -12.15 -25.16
C PRO A 142 12.17 -11.09 -24.09
N VAL A 143 11.22 -10.21 -23.77
CA VAL A 143 11.32 -9.22 -22.69
C VAL A 143 9.97 -9.15 -21.99
N GLN A 144 9.99 -9.13 -20.66
CA GLN A 144 8.82 -9.05 -19.80
C GLN A 144 8.79 -7.74 -19.02
N VAL A 145 7.67 -7.01 -19.12
CA VAL A 145 7.48 -5.70 -18.47
C VAL A 145 6.35 -5.77 -17.44
N LEU A 146 6.64 -5.36 -16.20
CA LEU A 146 5.64 -5.14 -15.17
C LEU A 146 5.33 -3.65 -15.04
N VAL A 147 4.13 -3.22 -15.44
CA VAL A 147 3.63 -1.86 -15.21
C VAL A 147 2.85 -1.82 -13.90
N TYR A 148 3.41 -1.14 -12.91
CA TYR A 148 2.80 -0.91 -11.61
C TYR A 148 2.21 0.50 -11.52
N GLN A 149 0.95 0.61 -11.08
CA GLN A 149 0.19 1.86 -11.08
C GLN A 149 -0.70 2.02 -9.83
N LYS A 150 -0.29 1.47 -8.69
CA LYS A 150 -1.03 1.68 -7.42
C LYS A 150 -0.93 3.15 -6.99
N ILE A 151 -2.03 3.67 -6.45
CA ILE A 151 -2.13 5.04 -5.95
C ILE A 151 -2.79 5.01 -4.58
N ASN A 152 -2.03 5.37 -3.55
CA ASN A 152 -2.54 5.68 -2.21
C ASN A 152 -2.63 7.20 -1.98
N GLY A 153 -1.79 7.99 -2.70
CA GLY A 153 -1.70 9.44 -2.64
C GLY A 153 -2.62 10.18 -3.61
N TYR A 154 -2.04 10.94 -4.53
CA TYR A 154 -2.80 11.73 -5.52
C TYR A 154 -3.08 10.93 -6.80
N ASP A 155 -4.34 10.94 -7.23
CA ASP A 155 -4.77 10.29 -8.46
C ASP A 155 -4.60 11.23 -9.66
N HIS A 156 -3.61 10.93 -10.51
CA HIS A 156 -3.36 11.64 -11.76
C HIS A 156 -4.32 11.26 -12.91
N GLY A 157 -5.33 10.42 -12.64
CA GLY A 157 -6.47 10.12 -13.49
C GLY A 157 -6.10 9.85 -14.94
N ARG A 158 -6.48 10.78 -15.84
CA ARG A 158 -6.24 10.66 -17.29
C ARG A 158 -4.77 10.44 -17.65
N SER A 159 -3.83 10.94 -16.86
CA SER A 159 -2.40 10.74 -17.13
C SER A 159 -1.99 9.28 -16.91
N VAL A 160 -2.53 8.61 -15.89
CA VAL A 160 -2.29 7.19 -15.61
C VAL A 160 -2.80 6.35 -16.77
N THR A 161 -4.06 6.59 -17.19
CA THR A 161 -4.69 5.90 -18.31
C THR A 161 -3.90 6.05 -19.60
N ALA A 162 -3.55 7.29 -19.97
CA ALA A 162 -2.80 7.57 -21.20
C ALA A 162 -1.41 6.91 -21.20
N ALA A 163 -0.72 6.93 -20.06
CA ALA A 163 0.59 6.28 -19.93
C ALA A 163 0.47 4.75 -20.00
N THR A 164 -0.52 4.14 -19.36
CA THR A 164 -0.75 2.68 -19.43
C THR A 164 -1.07 2.23 -20.85
N GLU A 165 -1.90 2.98 -21.57
CA GLU A 165 -2.20 2.71 -22.99
C GLU A 165 -0.94 2.82 -23.87
N ALA A 166 -0.13 3.86 -23.66
CA ALA A 166 1.10 4.07 -24.40
C ALA A 166 2.14 2.97 -24.14
N LEU A 167 2.40 2.65 -22.87
CA LEU A 167 3.34 1.60 -22.44
C LEU A 167 2.91 0.22 -22.96
N THR A 168 1.62 -0.10 -22.87
CA THR A 168 1.07 -1.37 -23.38
C THR A 168 1.23 -1.47 -24.89
N ARG A 169 0.92 -0.39 -25.62
CA ARG A 169 1.05 -0.36 -27.09
C ARG A 169 2.51 -0.52 -27.51
N MET A 170 3.42 0.27 -26.93
CA MET A 170 4.85 0.19 -27.22
C MET A 170 5.41 -1.21 -26.94
N SER A 171 5.05 -1.81 -25.80
CA SER A 171 5.50 -3.16 -25.46
C SER A 171 5.09 -4.18 -26.54
N LYS A 172 3.83 -4.11 -27.01
CA LYS A 172 3.34 -4.98 -28.09
C LYS A 172 4.05 -4.74 -29.42
N GLU A 173 4.27 -3.48 -29.80
CA GLU A 173 4.99 -3.12 -31.03
C GLU A 173 6.45 -3.64 -31.01
N MET A 174 7.05 -3.73 -29.81
CA MET A 174 8.39 -4.26 -29.60
C MET A 174 8.43 -5.79 -29.42
N GLY A 175 7.26 -6.46 -29.39
CA GLY A 175 7.15 -7.90 -29.15
C GLY A 175 7.41 -8.32 -27.71
N TYR A 176 7.22 -7.41 -26.74
CA TYR A 176 7.41 -7.65 -25.31
C TYR A 176 6.12 -8.11 -24.64
N GLY A 177 6.24 -8.94 -23.61
CA GLY A 177 5.16 -9.26 -22.70
C GLY A 177 4.94 -8.11 -21.73
N VAL A 178 3.67 -7.81 -21.43
CA VAL A 178 3.30 -6.69 -20.55
C VAL A 178 2.22 -7.11 -19.56
N THR A 179 2.52 -6.98 -18.27
CA THR A 179 1.58 -7.17 -17.17
C THR A 179 1.32 -5.83 -16.50
N VAL A 180 0.05 -5.45 -16.35
CA VAL A 180 -0.35 -4.21 -15.66
C VAL A 180 -1.05 -4.56 -14.36
N THR A 181 -0.65 -3.93 -13.24
CA THR A 181 -1.29 -4.14 -11.93
C THR A 181 -1.28 -2.87 -11.09
N ALA A 182 -2.31 -2.71 -10.25
CA ALA A 182 -2.39 -1.70 -9.19
C ALA A 182 -2.29 -2.32 -7.80
N ASN A 183 -1.83 -3.57 -7.70
CA ASN A 183 -1.75 -4.33 -6.45
C ASN A 183 -0.29 -4.50 -6.00
N GLY A 184 0.04 -4.00 -4.81
CA GLY A 184 1.39 -4.06 -4.21
C GLY A 184 1.88 -5.48 -3.93
N GLY A 185 0.97 -6.44 -3.76
CA GLY A 185 1.27 -7.87 -3.62
C GLY A 185 2.03 -8.47 -4.81
N ALA A 186 2.11 -7.75 -5.94
CA ALA A 186 2.96 -8.09 -7.07
C ALA A 186 4.47 -8.05 -6.74
N PHE A 187 4.89 -7.28 -5.74
CA PHE A 187 6.29 -7.08 -5.35
C PHE A 187 6.77 -8.18 -4.43
N ASN A 188 6.98 -9.35 -5.00
CA ASN A 188 7.58 -10.51 -4.34
C ASN A 188 8.64 -11.14 -5.24
N ALA A 189 9.62 -11.82 -4.65
CA ALA A 189 10.76 -12.38 -5.39
C ALA A 189 10.34 -13.28 -6.57
N LYS A 190 9.30 -14.11 -6.41
CA LYS A 190 8.81 -15.02 -7.45
C LYS A 190 8.26 -14.28 -8.66
N ASN A 191 7.57 -13.17 -8.46
CA ASN A 191 7.11 -12.34 -9.58
C ASN A 191 8.24 -11.55 -10.19
N LEU A 192 9.02 -10.85 -9.36
CA LEU A 192 10.05 -9.92 -9.85
C LEU A 192 11.12 -10.64 -10.68
N SER A 193 11.43 -11.91 -10.40
CA SER A 193 12.34 -12.71 -11.22
C SER A 193 11.83 -13.04 -12.62
N GLN A 194 10.55 -12.80 -12.92
CA GLN A 194 9.94 -13.05 -14.22
C GLN A 194 9.93 -11.80 -15.13
N PHE A 195 10.33 -10.64 -14.63
CA PHE A 195 10.26 -9.37 -15.35
C PHE A 195 11.64 -8.75 -15.55
N ASP A 196 11.97 -8.39 -16.79
CA ASP A 196 13.21 -7.68 -17.11
C ASP A 196 13.15 -6.20 -16.68
N VAL A 197 11.96 -5.61 -16.74
CA VAL A 197 11.74 -4.20 -16.39
C VAL A 197 10.47 -4.01 -15.55
N VAL A 198 10.61 -3.32 -14.43
CA VAL A 198 9.49 -2.78 -13.64
C VAL A 198 9.31 -1.30 -13.96
N VAL A 199 8.12 -0.94 -14.44
CA VAL A 199 7.72 0.44 -14.70
C VAL A 199 6.76 0.90 -13.61
N TRP A 200 7.12 1.92 -12.85
CA TRP A 200 6.18 2.64 -12.00
C TRP A 200 5.52 3.74 -12.82
N ASN A 201 4.22 3.58 -13.09
CA ASN A 201 3.42 4.54 -13.83
C ASN A 201 2.61 5.40 -12.86
N ASN A 202 3.07 6.63 -12.61
CA ASN A 202 2.39 7.60 -11.75
C ASN A 202 2.03 7.04 -10.36
N VAL A 203 2.90 6.20 -9.78
CA VAL A 203 2.72 5.67 -8.42
C VAL A 203 2.82 6.82 -7.43
N SER A 204 1.83 6.97 -6.55
CA SER A 204 1.79 8.04 -5.53
C SER A 204 1.34 7.49 -4.18
N GLY A 205 1.95 8.01 -3.12
CA GLY A 205 1.86 7.57 -1.74
C GLY A 205 2.77 6.37 -1.45
N ASP A 206 2.85 6.01 -0.17
CA ASP A 206 3.47 4.75 0.24
C ASP A 206 2.56 3.58 -0.20
N THR A 207 3.02 2.79 -1.18
CA THR A 207 2.22 1.74 -1.84
C THR A 207 2.70 0.31 -1.57
N LEU A 208 3.93 0.16 -1.04
CA LEU A 208 4.56 -1.12 -0.73
C LEU A 208 4.82 -1.29 0.78
N THR A 209 4.60 -2.51 1.28
CA THR A 209 5.05 -2.99 2.61
C THR A 209 6.58 -3.00 2.71
N LEU A 210 7.16 -3.19 3.90
CA LEU A 210 8.63 -3.20 4.04
C LEU A 210 9.25 -4.42 3.33
N SER A 211 8.65 -5.61 3.45
CA SER A 211 9.06 -6.80 2.70
C SER A 211 8.96 -6.63 1.18
N GLN A 212 7.91 -5.97 0.69
CA GLN A 212 7.77 -5.66 -0.73
C GLN A 212 8.86 -4.67 -1.20
N ARG A 213 9.22 -3.68 -0.37
CA ARG A 213 10.35 -2.78 -0.65
C ARG A 213 11.67 -3.53 -0.69
N ALA A 214 11.92 -4.42 0.26
CA ALA A 214 13.12 -5.26 0.29
C ALA A 214 13.21 -6.15 -0.95
N ALA A 215 12.11 -6.80 -1.34
CA ALA A 215 12.07 -7.60 -2.56
C ALA A 215 12.33 -6.76 -3.83
N PHE A 216 11.86 -5.52 -3.85
CA PHE A 216 12.13 -4.61 -4.95
C PHE A 216 13.58 -4.13 -4.98
N GLU A 217 14.15 -3.78 -3.82
CA GLU A 217 15.57 -3.44 -3.68
C GLU A 217 16.47 -4.59 -4.13
N ASP A 218 16.13 -5.83 -3.76
CA ASP A 218 16.85 -7.02 -4.23
C ASP A 218 16.73 -7.21 -5.75
N TYR A 219 15.54 -7.02 -6.33
CA TYR A 219 15.33 -7.07 -7.78
C TYR A 219 16.25 -6.08 -8.50
N ILE A 220 16.28 -4.85 -8.00
CA ILE A 220 17.13 -3.76 -8.47
C ILE A 220 18.61 -4.19 -8.34
N ASN A 221 19.07 -4.54 -7.15
CA ASN A 221 20.47 -4.93 -6.89
C ASN A 221 20.94 -6.14 -7.72
N ASN A 222 20.03 -7.01 -8.16
CA ASN A 222 20.32 -8.15 -9.03
C ASN A 222 20.21 -7.84 -10.53
N GLY A 223 20.12 -6.56 -10.90
CA GLY A 223 20.18 -6.09 -12.29
C GLY A 223 18.83 -5.90 -12.97
N GLY A 224 17.74 -5.93 -12.22
CA GLY A 224 16.40 -5.62 -12.73
C GLY A 224 16.28 -4.17 -13.22
N GLY A 225 15.64 -3.98 -14.38
CA GLY A 225 15.43 -2.66 -14.95
C GLY A 225 14.32 -1.87 -14.24
N PHE A 226 14.50 -0.56 -14.10
CA PHE A 226 13.49 0.31 -13.51
C PHE A 226 13.23 1.57 -14.32
N LEU A 227 11.95 1.92 -14.43
CA LEU A 227 11.49 3.20 -14.97
C LEU A 227 10.40 3.80 -14.06
N GLY A 228 10.71 4.92 -13.43
CA GLY A 228 9.71 5.73 -12.72
C GLY A 228 9.14 6.84 -13.62
N VAL A 229 7.80 6.97 -13.67
CA VAL A 229 7.10 8.02 -14.41
C VAL A 229 6.38 8.97 -13.44
N HIS A 230 6.62 10.28 -13.60
CA HIS A 230 5.95 11.37 -12.89
C HIS A 230 5.96 11.22 -11.37
N ALA A 231 4.80 10.99 -10.73
CA ALA A 231 4.65 10.87 -9.28
C ALA A 231 5.48 9.74 -8.66
N SER A 232 5.89 8.77 -9.48
CA SER A 232 6.81 7.70 -9.06
C SER A 232 8.17 8.24 -8.60
N GLY A 233 8.50 9.49 -8.98
CA GLY A 233 9.65 10.24 -8.47
C GLY A 233 9.43 10.83 -7.07
N GLY A 234 8.33 10.49 -6.40
CA GLY A 234 8.00 10.78 -5.00
C GLY A 234 6.97 11.89 -4.81
N ASP A 235 6.37 11.92 -3.62
CA ASP A 235 5.47 12.98 -3.16
C ASP A 235 6.15 13.89 -2.12
N SER A 236 5.39 14.83 -1.51
CA SER A 236 5.91 15.73 -0.47
C SER A 236 6.32 15.05 0.83
N ILE A 237 5.87 13.81 1.06
CA ILE A 237 6.36 12.94 2.13
C ILE A 237 6.56 11.54 1.56
N TYR A 238 7.60 10.87 2.04
CA TYR A 238 7.85 9.45 1.81
C TYR A 238 8.31 8.86 3.14
N SER A 239 7.61 7.84 3.64
CA SER A 239 7.91 7.29 4.95
C SER A 239 8.77 6.04 4.79
N GLY A 240 10.05 6.13 5.17
CA GLY A 240 11.02 5.02 5.13
C GLY A 240 12.41 5.45 4.65
N THR A 241 13.45 4.73 5.09
CA THR A 241 14.80 4.85 4.53
C THR A 241 14.93 3.91 3.33
N GLY A 242 15.19 4.44 2.14
CA GLY A 242 15.33 3.67 0.90
C GLY A 242 14.48 4.26 -0.23
N ILE A 243 15.13 4.68 -1.32
CA ILE A 243 14.58 5.37 -2.52
C ILE A 243 13.54 6.46 -2.17
N ALA A 244 13.96 7.46 -1.40
CA ALA A 244 13.27 8.75 -1.37
C ALA A 244 13.83 9.58 -2.53
N MET A 245 13.09 9.70 -3.63
CA MET A 245 13.29 10.82 -4.55
C MET A 245 12.30 11.91 -4.15
N PRO A 246 12.72 13.10 -3.73
CA PRO A 246 11.80 14.21 -3.53
C PRO A 246 11.35 14.74 -4.89
N CYS A 247 10.03 14.96 -5.04
CA CYS A 247 9.35 15.47 -6.24
C CYS A 247 9.97 16.76 -6.83
N LEU A 248 10.77 17.50 -6.05
CA LEU A 248 11.34 18.79 -6.43
C LEU A 248 12.52 18.72 -7.42
N VAL A 249 13.07 17.55 -7.74
CA VAL A 249 14.30 17.49 -8.58
C VAL A 249 14.08 16.94 -10.00
N TYR A 250 12.98 16.25 -10.33
CA TYR A 250 12.92 15.53 -11.60
C TYR A 250 11.58 15.63 -12.33
N SER A 251 11.28 16.82 -12.87
CA SER A 251 10.28 16.96 -13.93
C SER A 251 10.80 16.59 -15.33
N LEU A 252 11.99 15.96 -15.49
CA LEU A 252 12.52 15.68 -16.84
C LEU A 252 13.55 14.55 -17.02
N LEU A 253 13.88 13.70 -16.04
CA LEU A 253 14.73 12.53 -16.33
C LEU A 253 14.04 11.24 -15.89
N ALA A 254 13.62 10.47 -16.88
CA ALA A 254 13.59 9.02 -16.75
C ALA A 254 15.01 8.59 -16.35
N THR A 255 15.20 8.22 -15.09
CA THR A 255 16.49 7.66 -14.66
C THR A 255 16.47 6.20 -15.08
N LEU A 256 16.98 5.94 -16.28
CA LEU A 256 17.22 4.59 -16.77
C LEU A 256 18.41 4.03 -15.99
N TRP A 257 18.14 3.19 -14.99
CA TRP A 257 19.22 2.45 -14.35
C TRP A 257 19.48 1.18 -15.15
N ILE A 258 20.56 1.20 -15.92
CA ILE A 258 21.12 0.04 -16.60
C ILE A 258 22.40 -0.31 -15.83
N PRO A 259 22.50 -1.49 -15.19
CA PRO A 259 23.77 -1.97 -14.66
C PRO A 259 24.77 -2.06 -15.81
N SER A 260 25.94 -1.46 -15.67
CA SER A 260 27.04 -1.68 -16.61
C SER A 260 27.43 -3.16 -16.54
N SER A 261 27.23 -3.89 -17.63
CA SER A 261 27.79 -5.24 -17.78
C SER A 261 29.32 -5.16 -17.77
N SER A 262 29.94 -5.92 -16.88
CA SER A 262 31.37 -6.26 -16.90
C SER A 262 31.54 -7.71 -17.31
#